data_AF-U2C5Q4-F1
#
_entry.id   AF-U2C5Q4-F1
#
_cell.length_a   1.000
_cell.length_b   1.000
_cell.length_c   1.000
_cell.angle_alpha   90.00
_cell.angle_beta   90.00
_cell.angle_gamma   90.00
#
_symmetry.space_group_name_H-M   'P 1'
#
loop_
_entity.id
_entity.type
_entity.pdbx_description
1 polymer ?
#
loop_
_entity_poly.entity_id
_entity_poly.type
_entity_poly.pdbx_seq_one_letter_code
_entity_poly.pdbx_strand_id
1 'polypeptide(L)'
;MRTIYILFICFFISCSDKTHLADRCIKNQIFSENYDSISVDIRYIGYACSECPQYNIEKVYYSENKEEYFYFNKEIYINILDKELQNQIDTIKYPTHWKYRVNGLFSRNGFGMGKLDIYTGKILKLNLEK
;
A
#
# COMPACT_ATOMS: atom_id res chain seq x y z
N MET A 1 -45.02 -6.89 31.66
CA MET A 1 -44.71 -6.22 30.38
C MET A 1 -43.25 -6.50 30.07
N ARG A 2 -42.97 -7.29 29.03
CA ARG A 2 -41.64 -7.77 28.65
C ARG A 2 -41.08 -6.85 27.56
N THR A 3 -40.06 -6.06 27.89
CA THR A 3 -39.34 -5.25 26.91
C THR A 3 -38.18 -6.09 26.37
N ILE A 4 -38.29 -6.49 25.10
CA ILE A 4 -37.28 -7.26 24.39
C ILE A 4 -36.13 -6.31 24.02
N TYR A 5 -34.96 -6.53 24.62
CA TYR A 5 -33.73 -5.90 24.17
C TYR A 5 -33.29 -6.62 22.88
N ILE A 6 -33.41 -5.94 21.75
CA ILE A 6 -32.85 -6.41 20.48
C ILE A 6 -31.32 -6.33 20.63
N LEU A 7 -30.72 -7.49 20.91
CA LEU A 7 -29.28 -7.68 20.97
C LEU A 7 -28.66 -7.25 19.63
N PHE A 8 -27.65 -6.39 19.73
CA PHE A 8 -26.68 -6.06 18.69
C PHE A 8 -26.32 -7.34 17.90
N ILE A 9 -26.70 -7.37 16.63
CA ILE A 9 -26.15 -8.35 15.69
C ILE A 9 -24.70 -7.91 15.47
N CYS A 10 -23.78 -8.52 16.23
CA CYS A 10 -22.38 -8.57 15.88
C CYS A 10 -22.29 -9.26 14.51
N PHE A 11 -22.22 -8.46 13.45
CA PHE A 11 -21.84 -8.92 12.12
C PHE A 11 -20.38 -9.39 12.22
N PHE A 12 -20.20 -10.62 12.65
CA PHE A 12 -18.98 -11.39 12.41
C PHE A 12 -18.91 -11.62 10.91
N ILE A 13 -18.40 -10.62 10.19
CA ILE A 13 -17.94 -10.81 8.82
C ILE A 13 -16.70 -11.69 8.95
N SER A 14 -16.93 -12.99 8.83
CA SER A 14 -15.91 -14.01 8.68
C SER A 14 -14.99 -13.59 7.53
N CYS A 15 -13.76 -13.20 7.87
CA CYS A 15 -12.74 -12.71 6.94
C CYS A 15 -12.11 -13.89 6.20
N SER A 16 -12.90 -14.56 5.37
CA SER A 16 -12.46 -15.63 4.48
C SER A 16 -12.23 -15.05 3.09
N ASP A 17 -11.04 -14.51 2.88
CA ASP A 17 -10.24 -14.55 1.63
C ASP A 17 -9.31 -13.33 1.53
N LYS A 18 -8.05 -13.53 1.90
CA LYS A 18 -7.01 -12.49 1.90
C LYS A 18 -6.65 -12.02 0.48
N THR A 19 -6.85 -12.85 -0.53
CA THR A 19 -6.59 -12.52 -1.95
C THR A 19 -7.66 -11.59 -2.53
N HIS A 20 -8.90 -11.69 -2.06
CA HIS A 20 -10.01 -10.82 -2.52
C HIS A 20 -10.04 -9.45 -1.85
N LEU A 21 -9.36 -9.28 -0.71
CA LEU A 21 -9.34 -8.02 0.06
C LEU A 21 -8.47 -6.94 -0.56
N ALA A 22 -7.27 -7.28 -1.06
CA ALA A 22 -6.42 -6.34 -1.81
C ALA A 22 -7.13 -5.84 -3.08
N ASP A 23 -7.81 -6.76 -3.76
CA ASP A 23 -8.70 -6.47 -4.88
C ASP A 23 -9.83 -5.51 -4.48
N ARG A 24 -10.43 -5.67 -3.29
CA ARG A 24 -11.50 -4.78 -2.80
C ARG A 24 -11.01 -3.38 -2.44
N CYS A 25 -9.78 -3.23 -1.92
CA CYS A 25 -9.18 -1.93 -1.62
C CYS A 25 -8.94 -1.10 -2.91
N ILE A 26 -8.68 -1.78 -4.04
CA ILE A 26 -8.29 -1.13 -5.30
C ILE A 26 -9.47 -1.02 -6.30
N LYS A 27 -10.38 -2.00 -6.33
CA LYS A 27 -11.33 -2.22 -7.44
C LYS A 27 -12.33 -1.10 -7.73
N ASN A 28 -12.56 -0.16 -6.82
CA ASN A 28 -13.54 0.91 -7.02
C ASN A 28 -12.92 2.29 -7.22
N GLN A 29 -11.59 2.42 -7.29
CA GLN A 29 -10.94 3.71 -7.49
C GLN A 29 -10.42 3.81 -8.93
N ILE A 30 -10.97 4.76 -9.68
CA ILE A 30 -10.48 5.09 -11.03
C ILE A 30 -9.22 5.94 -10.87
N PHE A 31 -8.05 5.32 -11.05
CA PHE A 31 -6.79 6.03 -11.19
C PHE A 31 -6.70 6.53 -12.64
N SER A 32 -6.41 7.82 -12.83
CA SER A 32 -6.26 8.44 -14.15
C SER A 32 -5.01 7.94 -14.87
N GLU A 33 -5.03 8.02 -16.20
CA GLU A 33 -4.01 7.55 -17.13
C GLU A 33 -2.67 8.33 -17.10
N ASN A 34 -2.49 9.26 -16.16
CA ASN A 34 -1.20 9.93 -15.99
C ASN A 34 -0.24 8.98 -15.27
N TYR A 35 0.45 8.18 -16.08
CA TYR A 35 1.49 7.27 -15.62
C TYR A 35 2.82 8.00 -15.47
N ASP A 36 3.56 7.64 -14.43
CA ASP A 36 4.93 8.09 -14.22
C ASP A 36 5.81 6.92 -13.83
N SER A 37 6.87 6.69 -14.59
CA SER A 37 7.87 5.71 -14.23
C SER A 37 8.75 6.27 -13.12
N ILE A 38 8.68 5.66 -11.94
CA ILE A 38 9.37 6.14 -10.75
C ILE A 38 10.29 5.09 -10.14
N SER A 39 11.37 5.57 -9.54
CA SER A 39 12.24 4.79 -8.64
C SER A 39 12.21 5.44 -7.27
N VAL A 40 11.69 4.72 -6.28
CA VAL A 40 11.42 5.26 -4.95
C VAL A 40 11.81 4.29 -3.86
N ASP A 41 12.03 4.83 -2.67
CA ASP A 41 11.97 4.00 -1.47
C ASP A 41 10.61 4.16 -0.79
N ILE A 42 9.96 3.03 -0.48
CA ILE A 42 8.70 2.98 0.26
C ILE A 42 8.88 2.36 1.65
N ARG A 43 8.03 2.77 2.59
CA ARG A 43 7.99 2.24 3.95
C ARG A 43 6.57 1.96 4.39
N TYR A 44 6.39 0.84 5.08
CA TYR A 44 5.12 0.47 5.69
C TYR A 44 4.80 1.39 6.88
N ILE A 45 3.61 2.00 6.90
CA ILE A 45 3.20 2.96 7.94
C ILE A 45 2.33 2.32 9.04
N GLY A 46 1.69 1.18 8.76
CA GLY A 46 0.96 0.40 9.76
C GLY A 46 -0.03 1.22 10.59
N TYR A 47 -0.96 1.92 9.94
CA TYR A 47 -2.06 2.57 10.66
C TYR A 47 -2.98 1.53 11.33
N ALA A 48 -3.72 1.97 12.35
CA ALA A 48 -4.52 1.15 13.27
C ALA A 48 -5.68 0.34 12.62
N CYS A 49 -5.91 0.46 11.32
CA CYS A 49 -6.90 -0.33 10.57
C CYS A 49 -6.21 -1.42 9.76
N SER A 50 -6.46 -2.67 10.15
CA SER A 50 -5.82 -3.90 9.70
C SER A 50 -6.21 -4.41 8.31
N GLU A 51 -6.90 -3.61 7.49
CA GLU A 51 -7.61 -4.12 6.30
C GLU A 51 -6.89 -3.88 4.96
N CYS A 52 -6.02 -2.85 4.84
CA CYS A 52 -5.20 -2.62 3.65
C CYS A 52 -3.78 -2.16 4.06
N PRO A 53 -2.69 -2.78 3.58
CA PRO A 53 -1.33 -2.34 3.91
C PRO A 53 -1.02 -0.99 3.25
N GLN A 54 -0.76 0.03 4.06
CA GLN A 54 -0.46 1.39 3.61
C GLN A 54 1.05 1.68 3.65
N TYR A 55 1.53 2.38 2.63
CA TYR A 55 2.94 2.73 2.45
C TYR A 55 3.12 4.22 2.23
N ASN A 56 4.25 4.76 2.69
CA ASN A 56 4.72 6.11 2.34
C ASN A 56 5.87 6.03 1.36
N ILE A 57 6.00 7.02 0.49
CA ILE A 57 7.26 7.27 -0.22
C ILE A 57 8.17 8.11 0.68
N GLU A 58 9.33 7.56 1.03
CA GLU A 58 10.34 8.28 1.82
C GLU A 58 11.30 9.07 0.94
N LYS A 59 11.61 8.56 -0.25
CA LYS A 59 12.58 9.17 -1.16
C LYS A 59 12.27 8.81 -2.60
N VAL A 60 12.46 9.79 -3.48
CA VAL A 60 12.36 9.65 -4.93
C VAL A 60 13.77 9.77 -5.51
N TYR A 61 14.15 8.84 -6.36
CA TYR A 61 15.44 8.83 -7.09
C TYR A 61 15.25 9.17 -8.55
N TYR A 62 14.08 8.87 -9.09
CA TYR A 62 13.75 9.08 -10.49
C TYR A 62 12.25 9.28 -10.65
N SER A 63 11.89 10.22 -11.52
CA SER A 63 10.56 10.44 -12.07
C SER A 63 10.76 10.83 -13.53
N GLU A 64 10.02 10.20 -14.42
CA GLU A 64 10.06 10.52 -15.84
C GLU A 64 9.48 11.91 -16.11
N ASN A 65 8.40 12.27 -15.41
CA ASN A 65 7.77 13.58 -15.54
C ASN A 65 8.45 14.69 -14.71
N LYS A 66 9.52 14.36 -13.96
CA LYS A 66 10.24 15.28 -13.05
C LYS A 66 9.33 15.88 -11.96
N GLU A 67 8.30 15.13 -11.55
CA GLU A 67 7.26 15.54 -10.61
C GLU A 67 7.53 15.02 -9.18
N GLU A 68 8.78 15.08 -8.71
CA GLU A 68 9.22 14.47 -7.44
C GLU A 68 8.40 14.88 -6.21
N TYR A 69 8.04 16.16 -6.10
CA TYR A 69 7.25 16.67 -4.97
C TYR A 69 5.85 16.07 -4.88
N PHE A 70 5.32 15.56 -6.00
CA PHE A 70 3.95 15.06 -6.07
C PHE A 70 3.76 13.71 -5.41
N TYR A 71 4.82 12.97 -5.10
CA TYR A 71 4.70 11.64 -4.51
C TYR A 71 4.73 11.63 -2.98
N PHE A 72 5.16 12.73 -2.36
CA PHE A 72 5.25 12.82 -0.90
C PHE A 72 3.89 13.17 -0.28
N ASN A 73 3.69 12.75 0.98
CA ASN A 73 2.49 13.03 1.79
C ASN A 73 1.16 12.51 1.18
N LYS A 74 1.23 11.49 0.34
CA LYS A 74 0.05 10.82 -0.23
C LYS A 74 -0.13 9.44 0.39
N GLU A 75 -1.38 9.03 0.53
CA GLU A 75 -1.69 7.62 0.71
C GLU A 75 -1.46 6.90 -0.62
N ILE A 76 -0.65 5.83 -0.58
CA ILE A 76 -0.26 5.08 -1.76
C ILE A 76 -0.69 3.63 -1.60
N TYR A 77 -1.51 3.18 -2.53
CA TYR A 77 -1.79 1.77 -2.72
C TYR A 77 -0.67 1.15 -3.53
N ILE A 78 -0.13 0.04 -3.05
CA ILE A 78 0.85 -0.72 -3.80
C ILE A 78 0.18 -1.92 -4.44
N ASN A 79 0.61 -2.24 -5.65
CA ASN A 79 0.32 -3.49 -6.31
C ASN A 79 1.65 -4.07 -6.77
N ILE A 80 2.06 -5.19 -6.19
CA ILE A 80 3.35 -5.80 -6.50
C ILE A 80 3.11 -6.86 -7.58
N LEU A 81 3.63 -6.59 -8.78
CA LEU A 81 3.48 -7.49 -9.93
C LEU A 81 4.56 -8.58 -9.94
N ASP A 82 5.70 -8.32 -9.29
CA ASP A 82 6.75 -9.30 -9.06
C ASP A 82 6.37 -10.27 -7.92
N LYS A 83 6.02 -11.50 -8.28
CA LYS A 83 5.62 -12.54 -7.32
C LYS A 83 6.73 -12.94 -6.35
N GLU A 84 7.99 -12.88 -6.77
CA GLU A 84 9.11 -13.21 -5.89
C GLU A 84 9.26 -12.13 -4.83
N LEU A 85 9.23 -10.86 -5.24
CA LEU A 85 9.27 -9.71 -4.34
C LEU A 85 8.08 -9.72 -3.37
N GLN A 86 6.87 -9.99 -3.87
CA GLN A 86 5.66 -10.12 -3.04
C GLN A 86 5.85 -11.19 -1.95
N ASN A 87 6.32 -12.38 -2.32
CA ASN A 87 6.57 -13.46 -1.37
C ASN A 87 7.62 -13.09 -0.32
N GLN A 88 8.68 -12.37 -0.72
CA GLN A 88 9.70 -11.89 0.21
C GLN A 88 9.11 -10.88 1.21
N ILE A 89 8.29 -9.94 0.75
CA ILE A 89 7.62 -8.93 1.59
C ILE A 89 6.64 -9.60 2.57
N ASP A 90 5.83 -10.56 2.10
CA ASP A 90 4.86 -11.29 2.93
C ASP A 90 5.54 -12.11 4.04
N THR A 91 6.71 -12.68 3.76
CA THR A 91 7.48 -13.48 4.72
C THR A 91 8.06 -12.62 5.85
N ILE A 92 8.39 -11.37 5.56
CA ILE A 92 9.06 -10.47 6.49
C ILE A 92 8.12 -9.96 7.60
N LYS A 93 6.80 -10.12 7.49
CA LYS A 93 5.78 -9.70 8.48
C LYS A 93 5.96 -8.26 9.00
N TYR A 94 5.63 -7.29 8.15
CA TYR A 94 5.48 -5.84 8.48
C TYR A 94 6.43 -5.21 9.52
N PRO A 95 7.75 -5.45 9.54
CA PRO A 95 8.58 -4.87 10.58
C PRO A 95 8.89 -3.43 10.17
N THR A 96 8.67 -2.52 11.11
CA THR A 96 8.98 -1.08 11.02
C THR A 96 10.45 -0.77 10.73
N HIS A 97 11.30 -1.79 10.68
CA HIS A 97 12.75 -1.80 10.45
C HIS A 97 13.15 -2.09 8.98
N TRP A 98 12.20 -2.26 8.06
CA TRP A 98 12.50 -2.50 6.66
C TRP A 98 12.01 -1.37 5.77
N LYS A 99 12.78 -1.16 4.70
CA LYS A 99 12.54 -0.19 3.65
C LYS A 99 12.62 -0.92 2.32
N TYR A 100 11.80 -0.55 1.35
CA TYR A 100 11.76 -1.23 0.06
C TYR A 100 12.16 -0.24 -1.01
N ARG A 101 13.26 -0.50 -1.73
CA ARG A 101 13.60 0.27 -2.92
C ARG A 101 12.92 -0.39 -4.11
N VAL A 102 12.02 0.32 -4.74
CA VAL A 102 11.13 -0.23 -5.76
C VAL A 102 11.12 0.64 -7.01
N ASN A 103 10.93 0.00 -8.16
CA ASN A 103 10.64 0.66 -9.42
C ASN A 103 9.24 0.26 -9.85
N GLY A 104 8.46 1.24 -10.29
CA GLY A 104 7.08 1.02 -10.66
C GLY A 104 6.47 2.12 -11.51
N LEU A 105 5.26 1.86 -12.00
CA LEU A 105 4.42 2.89 -12.60
C LEU A 105 3.52 3.46 -11.51
N PHE A 106 3.61 4.76 -11.32
CA PHE A 106 2.72 5.50 -10.46
C PHE A 106 1.56 6.07 -11.27
N SER A 107 0.35 5.97 -10.72
CA SER A 107 -0.86 6.58 -11.25
C SER A 107 -1.62 7.27 -10.13
N ARG A 108 -2.41 8.28 -10.47
CA ARG A 108 -3.16 9.08 -9.49
C ARG A 108 -4.59 9.28 -9.91
N ASN A 109 -5.48 9.47 -8.95
CA ASN A 109 -6.83 9.95 -9.21
C ASN A 109 -6.94 11.46 -8.89
N GLY A 110 -8.08 12.07 -9.28
CA GLY A 110 -8.37 13.48 -8.99
C GLY A 110 -8.57 13.81 -7.50
N PHE A 111 -8.63 12.79 -6.63
CA PHE A 111 -8.82 12.92 -5.18
C PHE A 111 -7.51 12.92 -4.39
N GLY A 112 -6.37 12.94 -5.09
CA GLY A 112 -5.06 13.04 -4.47
C GLY A 112 -4.46 11.72 -3.97
N MET A 113 -5.10 10.59 -4.26
CA MET A 113 -4.62 9.24 -3.94
C MET A 113 -3.69 8.70 -5.03
N GLY A 114 -2.69 7.92 -4.63
CA GLY A 114 -1.73 7.29 -5.55
C GLY A 114 -1.87 5.77 -5.59
N LYS A 115 -1.58 5.19 -6.75
CA LYS A 115 -1.35 3.74 -6.93
C LYS A 115 0.02 3.54 -7.55
N LEU A 116 0.81 2.63 -6.98
CA LEU A 116 2.12 2.24 -7.46
C LEU A 116 2.12 0.77 -7.86
N ASP A 117 2.20 0.50 -9.16
CA ASP A 117 2.38 -0.83 -9.73
C ASP A 117 3.88 -1.16 -9.78
N ILE A 118 4.36 -2.04 -8.89
CA ILE A 118 5.77 -2.36 -8.68
C ILE A 118 6.18 -3.55 -9.56
N TYR A 119 7.13 -3.33 -10.46
CA TYR A 119 7.66 -4.39 -11.34
C TYR A 119 8.94 -5.03 -10.81
N THR A 120 9.75 -4.28 -10.06
CA THR A 120 11.01 -4.75 -9.50
C THR A 120 11.32 -4.00 -8.21
N GLY A 121 12.14 -4.61 -7.36
CA GLY A 121 12.60 -3.95 -6.15
C GLY A 121 13.57 -4.79 -5.37
N LYS A 122 14.02 -4.23 -4.24
CA LYS A 122 14.82 -4.94 -3.25
C LYS A 122 14.48 -4.48 -1.85
N ILE A 123 14.61 -5.42 -0.92
CA ILE A 123 14.40 -5.17 0.50
C ILE A 123 15.70 -4.64 1.11
N LEU A 124 15.58 -3.55 1.85
CA LEU A 124 16.68 -2.88 2.55
C LEU A 124 16.40 -2.92 4.05
N LYS A 125 17.37 -3.42 4.82
CA LYS A 125 17.32 -3.38 6.29
C LYS A 125 17.72 -1.98 6.76
N LEU A 126 16.90 -1.35 7.60
CA LEU A 126 17.26 -0.10 8.25
C LEU A 126 18.26 -0.40 9.37
N ASN A 127 19.44 0.21 9.31
CA ASN A 127 20.29 0.32 10.48
C ASN A 127 19.71 1.42 11.37
N LEU A 128 18.88 1.02 12.33
CA LEU A 128 18.51 1.88 13.45
C LEU A 128 19.69 1.91 14.43
N GLU A 129 20.71 2.69 14.12
CA GLU A 129 21.70 3.04 15.14
C GLU A 129 20.97 3.84 16.23
N LYS A 130 21.11 3.37 17.48
CA LYS A 130 20.51 3.94 18.69
C LYS A 130 21.23 5.19 19.14
#